data_AF-A0A3M8V016-F1
#
_entry.id   AF-A0A3M8V016-F1
#
_cell.length_a   1.000
_cell.length_b   1.000
_cell.length_c   1.000
_cell.angle_alpha   90.00
_cell.angle_beta   90.00
_cell.angle_gamma   90.00
#
_symmetry.space_group_name_H-M   'P 1'
#
loop_
_entity.id
_entity.type
_entity.pdbx_description
1 polymer ?
#
loop_
_entity_poly.entity_id
_entity_poly.type
_entity_poly.pdbx_seq_one_letter_code
_entity_poly.pdbx_strand_id
1 'polypeptide(L)'
;MSTEQRAYRAYIGSFTEAGGAGITVADVDRDTGALTPRYATDEVANPSYLALSPGGDVLYAVSETDEGAAAAFRTGDDPARPLTLLGAPVPVHGAAPTHLALAAGHLLTANYGSGSVSALPVDDDGGLGEPTAVLRHEGSGPNRERQGEPHAHEVLPDPSGGWLLGVDLGADAVWVYEPAGPRAHRKVRLRAGSGPRHLAFHPRGDRAYVVNELDPTVTVCRWDAASGTLEPLGETRVVPPGTDTATFPSEAAVSPDGRFVWVASRGHDSVATLALDTPGDRMELVTTTPCGGHWPRDLALDPSGSRLYVANERSGEVTWFALDPTTGVPSRDGSLEAPAASCVIFG
;
A
#
# COMPACT_ATOMS: atom_id res chain seq x y z
N MET A 1 11.41 33.22 -17.43
CA MET A 1 11.47 31.82 -17.85
C MET A 1 10.66 31.05 -16.84
N SER A 2 9.44 30.67 -17.22
CA SER A 2 8.53 29.89 -16.40
C SER A 2 9.22 28.55 -16.13
N THR A 3 9.53 28.24 -14.88
CA THR A 3 9.77 26.85 -14.47
C THR A 3 8.50 26.09 -14.80
N GLU A 4 8.51 25.30 -15.88
CA GLU A 4 7.44 24.36 -16.16
C GLU A 4 7.31 23.46 -14.94
N GLN A 5 6.21 23.64 -14.22
CA GLN A 5 5.88 22.84 -13.06
C GLN A 5 5.52 21.46 -13.59
N ARG A 6 6.25 20.42 -13.20
CA ARG A 6 5.99 19.03 -13.58
C ARG A 6 4.48 18.75 -13.43
N ALA A 7 3.90 18.09 -14.44
CA ALA A 7 2.47 17.77 -14.42
C ALA A 7 2.17 16.89 -13.20
N TYR A 8 1.15 17.27 -12.42
CA TYR A 8 0.73 16.51 -11.26
C TYR A 8 -0.16 15.36 -11.71
N ARG A 9 0.31 14.12 -11.52
CA ARG A 9 -0.28 12.91 -12.11
C ARG A 9 -0.65 11.90 -11.04
N ALA A 10 -1.64 11.09 -11.36
CA ALA A 10 -1.94 9.86 -10.67
C ALA A 10 -1.58 8.67 -11.55
N TYR A 11 -1.05 7.63 -10.92
CA TYR A 11 -0.80 6.32 -11.52
C TYR A 11 -1.68 5.30 -10.83
N ILE A 12 -2.44 4.54 -11.60
CA ILE A 12 -3.45 3.61 -11.10
C ILE A 12 -3.10 2.20 -11.59
N GLY A 13 -2.76 1.32 -10.65
CA GLY A 13 -2.52 -0.10 -10.90
C GLY A 13 -3.83 -0.88 -10.94
N SER A 14 -3.88 -1.97 -11.71
CA SER A 14 -5.07 -2.80 -11.84
C SER A 14 -4.76 -4.27 -12.13
N PHE A 15 -5.71 -5.17 -11.84
CA PHE A 15 -5.62 -6.57 -12.23
C PHE A 15 -6.06 -6.74 -13.69
N THR A 16 -5.12 -7.01 -14.60
CA THR A 16 -5.38 -7.19 -16.04
C THR A 16 -6.28 -8.40 -16.31
N GLU A 17 -6.15 -9.47 -15.52
CA GLU A 17 -6.99 -10.67 -15.66
C GLU A 17 -8.45 -10.43 -15.28
N ALA A 18 -8.72 -9.41 -14.46
CA ALA A 18 -10.06 -8.99 -14.07
C ALA A 18 -10.62 -7.87 -14.96
N GLY A 19 -9.98 -7.60 -16.11
CA GLY A 19 -10.40 -6.60 -17.08
C GLY A 19 -9.81 -5.20 -16.86
N GLY A 20 -8.84 -5.06 -15.95
CA GLY A 20 -8.10 -3.82 -15.76
C GLY A 20 -7.18 -3.48 -16.93
N ALA A 21 -6.89 -2.20 -17.10
CA ALA A 21 -6.09 -1.69 -18.22
C ALA A 21 -4.55 -1.81 -18.00
N GLY A 22 -4.12 -2.48 -16.93
CA GLY A 22 -2.74 -2.47 -16.46
C GLY A 22 -2.46 -1.22 -15.64
N ILE A 23 -1.54 -0.36 -16.09
CA ILE A 23 -1.24 0.92 -15.44
C ILE A 23 -1.95 2.04 -16.19
N THR A 24 -2.84 2.76 -15.52
CA THR A 24 -3.47 3.98 -16.05
C THR A 24 -2.76 5.21 -15.51
N VAL A 25 -2.44 6.16 -16.39
CA VAL A 25 -1.91 7.48 -16.04
C VAL A 25 -3.03 8.51 -16.22
N ALA A 26 -3.29 9.28 -15.17
CA ALA A 26 -4.30 10.34 -15.17
C ALA A 26 -3.67 11.67 -14.77
N ASP A 27 -4.15 12.76 -15.38
CA ASP A 27 -3.90 14.10 -14.85
C ASP A 27 -4.76 14.32 -13.61
N VAL A 28 -4.22 15.03 -12.61
CA VAL A 28 -4.95 15.41 -11.41
C VAL A 28 -5.21 16.90 -11.42
N ASP A 29 -6.49 17.26 -11.37
CA ASP A 29 -6.89 18.65 -11.16
C ASP A 29 -6.52 19.08 -9.73
N ARG A 30 -5.66 20.09 -9.59
CA ARG A 30 -5.09 20.50 -8.29
C ARG A 30 -6.12 21.09 -7.32
N ASP A 31 -7.20 21.65 -7.84
CA ASP A 31 -8.21 22.33 -7.02
C ASP A 31 -9.29 21.35 -6.57
N THR A 32 -9.74 20.49 -7.49
CA THR A 32 -10.87 19.57 -7.30
C THR A 32 -10.45 18.13 -7.00
N GLY A 33 -9.20 17.78 -7.26
CA GLY A 33 -8.70 16.40 -7.18
C GLY A 33 -9.22 15.48 -8.28
N ALA A 34 -9.98 15.99 -9.25
CA ALA A 34 -10.56 15.16 -10.30
C ALA A 34 -9.48 14.51 -11.16
N LEU A 35 -9.69 13.23 -11.48
CA LEU A 35 -8.78 12.44 -12.30
C LEU A 35 -9.26 12.43 -13.75
N THR A 36 -8.37 12.76 -14.69
CA THR A 36 -8.63 12.65 -16.13
C THR A 36 -7.67 11.64 -16.76
N PRO A 37 -8.14 10.44 -17.20
CA PRO A 37 -7.26 9.42 -17.76
C PRO A 37 -6.67 9.92 -19.08
N ARG A 38 -5.37 9.69 -19.27
CA ARG A 38 -4.61 10.14 -20.45
C ARG A 38 -4.01 8.98 -21.23
N TYR A 39 -3.60 7.95 -20.52
CA TYR A 39 -2.84 6.85 -21.07
C TYR A 39 -3.08 5.59 -20.23
N ALA A 40 -3.00 4.44 -20.87
CA ALA A 40 -2.92 3.16 -20.18
C ALA A 40 -1.96 2.22 -20.90
N THR A 41 -1.34 1.30 -20.17
CA THR A 41 -0.47 0.25 -20.72
C THR A 41 -0.67 -1.05 -19.96
N ASP A 42 -0.74 -2.15 -20.71
CA ASP A 42 -0.80 -3.54 -20.23
C ASP A 42 0.53 -4.29 -20.46
N GLU A 43 1.63 -3.55 -20.66
CA GLU A 43 2.99 -4.11 -20.82
C GLU A 43 3.46 -4.98 -19.64
N VAL A 44 2.75 -4.91 -18.50
CA VAL A 44 2.95 -5.73 -17.31
C VAL A 44 1.62 -6.35 -16.90
N ALA A 45 1.60 -7.65 -16.63
CA ALA A 45 0.42 -8.34 -16.15
C ALA A 45 0.18 -8.03 -14.66
N ASN A 46 -1.07 -7.78 -14.28
CA ASN A 46 -1.50 -7.52 -12.91
C ASN A 46 -0.58 -6.55 -12.12
N PRO A 47 -0.36 -5.31 -12.60
CA PRO A 47 0.38 -4.28 -11.88
C PRO A 47 -0.43 -3.75 -10.69
N SER A 48 -0.57 -4.59 -9.66
CA SER A 48 -1.52 -4.39 -8.57
C SER A 48 -1.05 -3.42 -7.48
N TYR A 49 0.25 -3.11 -7.45
CA TYR A 49 0.86 -2.15 -6.54
C TYR A 49 2.01 -1.42 -7.24
N LEU A 50 2.13 -0.12 -6.95
CA LEU A 50 3.04 0.79 -7.63
C LEU A 50 3.88 1.57 -6.60
N ALA A 51 5.10 1.97 -6.99
CA ALA A 51 5.85 2.99 -6.27
C ALA A 51 6.66 3.85 -7.24
N LEU A 52 6.88 5.11 -6.87
CA LEU A 52 7.75 6.01 -7.62
C LEU A 52 9.15 6.07 -6.99
N SER A 53 10.16 6.25 -7.83
CA SER A 53 11.49 6.66 -7.37
C SER A 53 11.44 8.01 -6.65
N PRO A 54 12.40 8.30 -5.76
CA PRO A 54 12.59 9.67 -5.27
C PRO A 54 12.70 10.63 -6.47
N GLY A 55 11.84 11.66 -6.47
CA GLY A 55 11.75 12.62 -7.59
C GLY A 55 10.76 12.23 -8.69
N GLY A 56 10.31 10.97 -8.77
CA GLY A 56 9.24 10.52 -9.66
C GLY A 56 9.67 10.13 -11.08
N ASP A 57 10.97 9.98 -11.35
CA ASP A 57 11.50 9.73 -12.69
C ASP A 57 11.31 8.28 -13.18
N VAL A 58 11.07 7.36 -12.24
CA VAL A 58 10.83 5.95 -12.53
C VAL A 58 9.64 5.47 -11.72
N LEU A 59 8.71 4.80 -12.39
CA LEU A 59 7.59 4.09 -11.79
C LEU A 59 7.92 2.60 -11.74
N TYR A 60 7.83 2.00 -10.56
CA TYR A 60 7.97 0.57 -10.34
C TYR A 60 6.60 -0.05 -10.16
N ALA A 61 6.43 -1.25 -10.70
CA ALA A 61 5.21 -2.04 -10.58
C ALA A 61 5.55 -3.47 -10.21
N VAL A 62 4.75 -4.08 -9.32
CA VAL A 62 4.73 -5.54 -9.22
C VAL A 62 4.08 -6.13 -10.47
N SER A 63 4.31 -7.40 -10.73
CA SER A 63 3.47 -8.23 -11.57
C SER A 63 2.93 -9.35 -10.70
N GLU A 64 1.71 -9.20 -10.21
CA GLU A 64 1.08 -10.11 -9.25
C GLU A 64 0.55 -11.35 -9.99
N THR A 65 1.48 -12.22 -10.41
CA THR A 65 1.21 -13.53 -11.02
C THR A 65 1.86 -14.65 -10.19
N ASP A 66 1.55 -15.90 -10.49
CA ASP A 66 2.14 -17.06 -9.82
C ASP A 66 3.68 -17.11 -9.96
N GLU A 67 4.21 -16.73 -11.13
CA GLU A 67 5.66 -16.65 -11.36
C GLU A 67 6.29 -15.46 -10.64
N GLY A 68 5.55 -14.35 -10.55
CA GLY A 68 5.95 -13.11 -9.88
C GLY A 68 7.10 -12.37 -10.55
N ALA A 69 6.86 -11.09 -10.87
CA ALA A 69 7.89 -10.21 -11.41
C ALA A 69 7.77 -8.78 -10.85
N ALA A 70 8.78 -7.96 -11.13
CA ALA A 70 8.74 -6.52 -10.95
C ALA A 70 9.19 -5.83 -12.25
N ALA A 71 8.64 -4.66 -12.53
CA ALA A 71 8.93 -3.89 -13.71
C ALA A 71 9.25 -2.44 -13.34
N ALA A 72 10.06 -1.78 -14.17
CA ALA A 72 10.38 -0.37 -14.05
C ALA A 72 9.98 0.36 -15.34
N PHE A 73 9.43 1.57 -15.20
CA PHE A 73 9.04 2.43 -16.30
C PHE A 73 9.66 3.80 -16.11
N ARG A 74 10.34 4.32 -17.12
CA ARG A 74 10.74 5.73 -17.14
C ARG A 74 9.49 6.59 -17.31
N THR A 75 9.30 7.55 -16.41
CA THR A 75 8.26 8.56 -16.56
C THR A 75 8.74 9.66 -17.51
N GLY A 76 7.83 10.19 -18.33
CA GLY A 76 8.16 11.23 -19.30
C GLY A 76 7.04 12.24 -19.48
N ASP A 77 7.36 13.36 -20.12
CA ASP A 77 6.41 14.44 -20.38
C ASP A 77 5.64 14.27 -21.70
N ASP A 78 5.99 13.28 -22.52
CA ASP A 78 5.26 12.97 -23.75
C ASP A 78 3.82 12.52 -23.43
N PRO A 79 2.79 13.30 -23.79
CA PRO A 79 1.41 12.94 -23.48
C PRO A 79 0.93 11.68 -24.20
N ALA A 80 1.56 11.30 -25.33
CA ALA A 80 1.21 10.09 -26.06
C ALA A 80 1.84 8.83 -25.45
N ARG A 81 2.96 8.98 -24.73
CA ARG A 81 3.68 7.88 -24.08
C ARG A 81 4.39 8.35 -22.80
N PRO A 82 3.63 8.63 -21.72
CA PRO A 82 4.17 9.12 -20.46
C PRO A 82 4.93 8.05 -19.66
N LEU A 83 4.83 6.78 -20.06
CA LEU A 83 5.56 5.65 -19.49
C LEU A 83 6.29 4.89 -20.59
N THR A 84 7.57 4.59 -20.35
CA THR A 84 8.37 3.71 -21.21
C THR A 84 9.00 2.62 -20.37
N LEU A 85 8.66 1.36 -20.65
CA LEU A 85 9.21 0.20 -19.95
C LEU A 85 10.75 0.15 -20.07
N LEU A 86 11.42 -0.08 -18.94
CA LEU A 86 12.87 -0.22 -18.82
C LEU A 86 13.25 -1.70 -18.74
N GLY A 87 13.52 -2.29 -19.91
CA GLY A 87 13.84 -3.71 -20.02
C GLY A 87 12.61 -4.61 -19.92
N ALA A 88 12.83 -5.92 -19.80
CA ALA A 88 11.74 -6.86 -19.53
C ALA A 88 11.45 -6.91 -18.02
N PRO A 89 10.21 -7.23 -17.59
CA PRO A 89 9.93 -7.51 -16.18
C PRO A 89 10.89 -8.57 -15.63
N VAL A 90 11.43 -8.32 -14.44
CA VAL A 90 12.44 -9.15 -13.78
C VAL A 90 11.76 -10.10 -12.79
N PRO A 91 12.00 -11.42 -12.85
CA PRO A 91 11.48 -12.37 -11.87
C PRO A 91 11.91 -11.99 -10.45
N VAL A 92 10.96 -11.96 -9.51
CA VAL A 92 11.27 -11.66 -8.10
C VAL A 92 11.67 -12.91 -7.31
N HIS A 93 11.63 -14.08 -7.95
CA HIS A 93 11.88 -15.39 -7.33
C HIS A 93 10.95 -15.68 -6.14
N GLY A 94 9.70 -15.19 -6.23
CA GLY A 94 8.63 -15.43 -5.27
C GLY A 94 7.27 -15.24 -5.96
N ALA A 95 6.25 -15.96 -5.48
CA ALA A 95 4.93 -15.98 -6.10
C ALA A 95 4.04 -14.83 -5.61
N ALA A 96 3.25 -14.26 -6.52
CA ALA A 96 2.27 -13.19 -6.31
C ALA A 96 2.81 -12.01 -5.48
N PRO A 97 3.80 -11.24 -5.99
CA PRO A 97 4.23 -9.99 -5.37
C PRO A 97 3.06 -9.01 -5.34
N THR A 98 2.63 -8.61 -4.14
CA THR A 98 1.44 -7.77 -3.94
C THR A 98 1.77 -6.38 -3.40
N HIS A 99 3.04 -6.14 -3.04
CA HIS A 99 3.52 -4.85 -2.57
C HIS A 99 4.99 -4.68 -2.93
N LEU A 100 5.42 -3.43 -3.14
CA LEU A 100 6.83 -3.09 -3.32
C LEU A 100 7.21 -1.76 -2.66
N ALA A 101 8.50 -1.59 -2.34
CA ALA A 101 9.04 -0.34 -1.84
C ALA A 101 10.52 -0.19 -2.21
N LEU A 102 10.99 1.05 -2.31
CA LEU A 102 12.41 1.34 -2.52
C LEU A 102 13.11 1.57 -1.19
N ALA A 103 14.27 0.95 -1.00
CA ALA A 103 15.14 1.22 0.14
C ALA A 103 16.58 0.83 -0.16
N ALA A 104 17.53 1.65 0.30
CA ALA A 104 18.97 1.36 0.23
C ALA A 104 19.46 0.85 -1.15
N GLY A 105 19.00 1.48 -2.24
CA GLY A 105 19.38 1.13 -3.61
C GLY A 105 18.72 -0.15 -4.16
N HIS A 106 17.71 -0.68 -3.47
CA HIS A 106 16.97 -1.86 -3.89
C HIS A 106 15.48 -1.55 -4.05
N LEU A 107 14.84 -2.28 -4.95
CA LEU A 107 13.40 -2.51 -4.94
C LEU A 107 13.13 -3.77 -4.13
N LEU A 108 12.31 -3.66 -3.10
CA LEU A 108 11.86 -4.75 -2.25
C LEU A 108 10.47 -5.18 -2.68
N THR A 109 10.19 -6.49 -2.70
CA THR A 109 8.84 -7.00 -2.97
C THR A 109 8.36 -7.90 -1.84
N ALA A 110 7.08 -7.79 -1.47
CA ALA A 110 6.40 -8.73 -0.59
C ALA A 110 5.59 -9.72 -1.44
N ASN A 111 5.97 -11.00 -1.38
CA ASN A 111 5.48 -12.06 -2.26
C ASN A 111 4.44 -12.90 -1.50
N TYR A 112 3.16 -12.59 -1.72
CA TYR A 112 2.04 -13.15 -0.97
C TYR A 112 1.93 -14.67 -1.12
N GLY A 113 2.00 -15.17 -2.35
CA GLY A 113 1.79 -16.58 -2.67
C GLY A 113 2.91 -17.49 -2.17
N SER A 114 4.09 -16.94 -1.92
CA SER A 114 5.26 -17.70 -1.44
C SER A 114 5.64 -17.42 0.02
N GLY A 115 5.04 -16.39 0.63
CA GLY A 115 5.38 -15.95 1.97
C GLY A 115 6.83 -15.48 2.08
N SER A 116 7.28 -14.62 1.16
CA SER A 116 8.68 -14.19 1.10
C SER A 116 8.85 -12.71 0.79
N VAL A 117 10.05 -12.18 1.06
CA VAL A 117 10.48 -10.85 0.64
C VAL A 117 11.71 -10.95 -0.25
N SER A 118 11.69 -10.29 -1.40
CA SER A 118 12.83 -10.24 -2.33
C SER A 118 13.47 -8.86 -2.36
N ALA A 119 14.76 -8.79 -2.69
CA ALA A 119 15.47 -7.53 -2.94
C ALA A 119 16.13 -7.56 -4.31
N LEU A 120 15.76 -6.61 -5.17
CA LEU A 120 16.31 -6.42 -6.51
C LEU A 120 17.15 -5.14 -6.51
N PRO A 121 18.40 -5.17 -6.98
CA PRO A 121 19.19 -3.95 -7.09
C PRO A 121 18.56 -3.04 -8.15
N VAL A 122 18.57 -1.73 -7.89
CA VAL A 122 18.16 -0.71 -8.84
C VAL A 122 19.41 -0.17 -9.55
N ASP A 123 19.42 -0.25 -10.88
CA ASP A 123 20.51 0.22 -11.72
C ASP A 123 20.54 1.76 -11.80
N ASP A 124 21.67 2.33 -12.23
CA ASP A 124 21.88 3.78 -12.35
C ASP A 124 20.84 4.48 -13.26
N ASP A 125 20.28 3.76 -14.24
CA ASP A 125 19.27 4.28 -15.17
C ASP A 125 17.82 4.07 -14.69
N GLY A 126 17.66 3.48 -13.49
CA GLY A 126 16.39 3.13 -12.88
C GLY A 126 15.90 1.71 -13.15
N GLY A 127 16.60 0.95 -14.00
CA GLY A 127 16.30 -0.45 -14.29
C GLY A 127 16.44 -1.36 -13.07
N LEU A 128 16.02 -2.62 -13.24
CA LEU A 128 16.10 -3.63 -12.19
C LEU A 128 17.07 -4.74 -12.60
N GLY A 129 17.96 -5.11 -11.69
CA GLY A 129 18.79 -6.32 -11.81
C GLY A 129 18.13 -7.54 -11.16
N GLU A 130 18.75 -8.71 -11.37
CA GLU A 130 18.34 -9.97 -10.74
C GLU A 130 18.35 -9.89 -9.20
N PRO A 131 17.42 -10.56 -8.50
CA PRO A 131 17.38 -10.48 -7.04
C PRO A 131 18.69 -10.90 -6.36
N THR A 132 19.16 -10.06 -5.44
CA THR A 132 20.35 -10.32 -4.61
C THR A 132 20.02 -11.13 -3.36
N ALA A 133 18.76 -11.11 -2.93
CA ALA A 133 18.27 -11.89 -1.80
C ALA A 133 16.78 -12.21 -1.92
N VAL A 134 16.39 -13.38 -1.40
CA VAL A 134 15.00 -13.79 -1.19
C VAL A 134 14.92 -14.43 0.20
N LEU A 135 14.16 -13.83 1.10
CA LEU A 135 13.92 -14.37 2.44
C LEU A 135 12.51 -14.94 2.51
N ARG A 136 12.40 -16.26 2.65
CA ARG A 136 11.13 -16.90 2.98
C ARG A 136 10.83 -16.76 4.46
N HIS A 137 9.63 -16.31 4.78
CA HIS A 137 9.14 -16.28 6.15
C HIS A 137 8.80 -17.69 6.63
N GLU A 138 8.65 -17.80 7.94
CA GLU A 138 8.23 -19.02 8.62
C GLU A 138 7.09 -18.71 9.59
N GLY A 139 6.18 -19.67 9.78
CA GLY A 139 5.07 -19.56 10.72
C GLY A 139 3.73 -19.98 10.12
N SER A 140 2.71 -19.91 10.95
CA SER A 140 1.31 -20.12 10.59
C SER A 140 0.41 -19.50 11.66
N GLY A 141 -0.87 -19.35 11.35
CA GLY A 141 -1.92 -18.85 12.23
C GLY A 141 -3.07 -19.85 12.42
N PRO A 142 -4.09 -19.49 13.21
CA PRO A 142 -5.22 -20.36 13.51
C PRO A 142 -6.19 -20.56 12.33
N ASN A 143 -6.31 -19.61 11.41
CA ASN A 143 -7.15 -19.78 10.21
C ASN A 143 -6.43 -20.68 9.19
N ARG A 144 -6.75 -21.98 9.18
CA ARG A 144 -6.02 -22.95 8.35
C ARG A 144 -6.09 -22.72 6.85
N GLU A 145 -7.13 -22.03 6.36
CA GLU A 145 -7.28 -21.70 4.94
C GLU A 145 -6.42 -20.50 4.54
N ARG A 146 -6.34 -19.48 5.41
CA ARG A 146 -5.66 -18.21 5.10
C ARG A 146 -4.29 -18.05 5.77
N GLN A 147 -3.94 -18.95 6.69
CA GLN A 147 -2.76 -18.88 7.55
C GLN A 147 -2.14 -20.28 7.78
N GLY A 148 -2.34 -21.20 6.83
CA GLY A 148 -1.66 -22.50 6.84
C GLY A 148 -0.16 -22.38 6.64
N GLU A 149 0.26 -21.31 5.95
CA GLU A 149 1.65 -20.94 5.70
C GLU A 149 1.79 -19.40 5.70
N PRO A 150 3.01 -18.86 5.63
CA PRO A 150 3.25 -17.42 5.60
C PRO A 150 2.75 -16.76 4.31
N HIS A 151 2.30 -15.52 4.43
CA HIS A 151 1.84 -14.68 3.33
C HIS A 151 2.31 -13.24 3.54
N ALA A 152 3.49 -12.91 3.04
CA ALA A 152 4.06 -11.57 3.10
C ALA A 152 3.21 -10.63 2.23
N HIS A 153 2.60 -9.62 2.85
CA HIS A 153 1.67 -8.72 2.17
C HIS A 153 2.23 -7.31 2.00
N GLU A 154 3.17 -6.90 2.83
CA GLU A 154 3.80 -5.58 2.73
C GLU A 154 5.29 -5.65 3.05
N VAL A 155 6.08 -4.78 2.41
CA VAL A 155 7.45 -4.47 2.80
C VAL A 155 7.72 -2.99 2.60
N LEU A 156 8.26 -2.31 3.61
CA LEU A 156 8.55 -0.88 3.57
C LEU A 156 9.71 -0.50 4.49
N PRO A 157 10.48 0.57 4.17
CA PRO A 157 11.43 1.14 5.11
C PRO A 157 10.68 1.83 6.27
N ASP A 158 11.29 1.82 7.45
CA ASP A 158 10.85 2.71 8.52
C ASP A 158 11.12 4.18 8.16
N PRO A 159 10.51 5.16 8.85
CA PRO A 159 10.66 6.58 8.51
C PRO A 159 12.11 7.09 8.57
N SER A 160 12.99 6.43 9.33
CA SER A 160 14.42 6.77 9.38
C SER A 160 15.24 6.15 8.23
N GLY A 161 14.69 5.15 7.53
CA GLY A 161 15.40 4.31 6.56
C GLY A 161 16.44 3.38 7.16
N GLY A 162 16.49 3.26 8.49
CA GLY A 162 17.44 2.44 9.23
C GLY A 162 17.02 0.97 9.34
N TRP A 163 15.74 0.67 9.12
CA TRP A 163 15.17 -0.67 9.15
C TRP A 163 14.18 -0.86 8.02
N LEU A 164 13.97 -2.12 7.66
CA LEU A 164 12.86 -2.54 6.82
C LEU A 164 11.85 -3.30 7.68
N LEU A 165 10.56 -3.13 7.42
CA LEU A 165 9.49 -3.89 8.04
C LEU A 165 8.78 -4.71 6.97
N GLY A 166 8.40 -5.94 7.30
CA GLY A 166 7.61 -6.81 6.44
C GLY A 166 6.42 -7.39 7.19
N VAL A 167 5.23 -7.19 6.66
CA VAL A 167 3.98 -7.63 7.29
C VAL A 167 3.54 -8.96 6.71
N ASP A 168 3.25 -9.93 7.58
CA ASP A 168 2.90 -11.29 7.17
C ASP A 168 1.55 -11.73 7.75
N LEU A 169 0.57 -11.82 6.85
CA LEU A 169 -0.81 -12.22 7.15
C LEU A 169 -0.87 -13.66 7.66
N GLY A 170 -0.15 -14.56 6.99
CA GLY A 170 -0.18 -15.99 7.28
C GLY A 170 0.48 -16.36 8.60
N ALA A 171 1.45 -15.55 9.05
CA ALA A 171 2.25 -15.81 10.24
C ALA A 171 1.84 -14.98 11.48
N ASP A 172 0.79 -14.15 11.38
CA ASP A 172 0.37 -13.19 12.41
C ASP A 172 1.55 -12.35 12.94
N ALA A 173 2.37 -11.79 12.04
CA ALA A 173 3.62 -11.17 12.45
C ALA A 173 4.07 -9.99 11.60
N VAL A 174 4.85 -9.12 12.22
CA VAL A 174 5.69 -8.12 11.54
C VAL A 174 7.15 -8.52 11.73
N TRP A 175 7.85 -8.67 10.61
CA TRP A 175 9.28 -8.89 10.55
C TRP A 175 10.01 -7.55 10.47
N VAL A 176 11.17 -7.46 11.10
CA VAL A 176 12.08 -6.32 11.02
C VAL A 176 13.38 -6.83 10.43
N TYR A 177 13.89 -6.17 9.39
CA TYR A 177 15.13 -6.53 8.69
C TYR A 177 16.17 -5.40 8.75
N GLU A 178 17.44 -5.78 8.59
CA GLU A 178 18.52 -4.83 8.31
C GLU A 178 18.23 -4.02 7.01
N PRO A 179 18.72 -2.78 6.87
CA PRO A 179 18.34 -1.89 5.76
C PRO A 179 18.91 -2.30 4.41
N ALA A 180 20.00 -3.07 4.38
CA ALA A 180 20.72 -3.45 3.15
C ALA A 180 20.07 -4.62 2.38
N GLY A 181 18.92 -5.12 2.84
CA GLY A 181 18.20 -6.26 2.25
C GLY A 181 17.49 -7.08 3.33
N PRO A 182 16.62 -8.04 2.97
CA PRO A 182 15.73 -8.74 3.91
C PRO A 182 16.48 -9.77 4.76
N ARG A 183 17.41 -9.32 5.61
CA ARG A 183 18.02 -10.13 6.66
C ARG A 183 17.28 -9.88 7.96
N ALA A 184 16.57 -10.89 8.44
CA ALA A 184 15.76 -10.77 9.64
C ALA A 184 16.59 -10.39 10.89
N HIS A 185 16.20 -9.28 11.51
CA HIS A 185 16.65 -8.83 12.83
C HIS A 185 15.69 -9.28 13.92
N ARG A 186 14.38 -9.15 13.67
CA ARG A 186 13.33 -9.50 14.64
C ARG A 186 12.07 -10.00 13.96
N LYS A 187 11.35 -10.89 14.63
CA LYS A 187 9.96 -11.24 14.32
C LYS A 187 9.08 -10.88 15.51
N VAL A 188 8.15 -9.96 15.31
CA VAL A 188 7.18 -9.52 16.32
C VAL A 188 5.85 -10.19 16.02
N ARG A 189 5.39 -11.05 16.95
CA ARG A 189 4.09 -11.71 16.83
C ARG A 189 2.99 -10.75 17.25
N LEU A 190 1.93 -10.69 16.45
CA LEU A 190 0.68 -10.04 16.80
C LEU A 190 -0.30 -11.09 17.35
N ARG A 191 -1.53 -10.66 17.64
CA ARG A 191 -2.58 -11.56 18.13
C ARG A 191 -2.86 -12.65 17.10
N ALA A 192 -2.97 -13.90 17.57
CA ALA A 192 -3.29 -15.03 16.70
C ALA A 192 -4.64 -14.83 16.00
N GLY A 193 -4.65 -15.03 14.68
CA GLY A 193 -5.82 -14.85 13.81
C GLY A 193 -6.11 -13.40 13.43
N SER A 194 -5.20 -12.46 13.73
CA SER A 194 -5.34 -11.07 13.30
C SER A 194 -5.14 -10.95 11.78
N GLY A 195 -4.18 -11.68 11.23
CA GLY A 195 -3.84 -11.62 9.81
C GLY A 195 -3.43 -10.22 9.37
N PRO A 196 -2.30 -9.68 9.87
CA PRO A 196 -1.87 -8.34 9.54
C PRO A 196 -1.56 -8.21 8.05
N ARG A 197 -1.93 -7.08 7.45
CA ARG A 197 -1.86 -6.84 6.01
C ARG A 197 -0.88 -5.73 5.69
N HIS A 198 -1.23 -4.50 5.98
CA HIS A 198 -0.40 -3.30 5.75
C HIS A 198 -0.17 -2.53 7.06
N LEU A 199 0.84 -1.68 7.08
CA LEU A 199 1.32 -0.88 8.19
C LEU A 199 1.57 0.55 7.72
N ALA A 200 0.97 1.52 8.41
CA ALA A 200 1.28 2.93 8.19
C ALA A 200 1.95 3.55 9.41
N PHE A 201 2.98 4.38 9.21
CA PHE A 201 3.64 5.09 10.29
C PHE A 201 2.95 6.41 10.61
N HIS A 202 2.90 6.75 11.91
CA HIS A 202 2.58 8.11 12.33
C HIS A 202 3.66 9.09 11.81
N PRO A 203 3.32 10.34 11.43
CA PRO A 203 4.30 11.31 10.87
C PRO A 203 5.52 11.62 11.75
N ARG A 204 5.38 11.46 13.08
CA ARG A 204 6.50 11.57 14.05
C ARG A 204 7.47 10.37 14.02
N GLY A 205 7.09 9.28 13.36
CA GLY A 205 7.91 8.08 13.19
C GLY A 205 8.08 7.22 14.44
N ASP A 206 7.34 7.47 15.53
CA ASP A 206 7.42 6.71 16.77
C ASP A 206 6.26 5.73 16.97
N ARG A 207 5.28 5.72 16.07
CA ARG A 207 4.14 4.79 16.06
C ARG A 207 3.91 4.20 14.69
N ALA A 208 3.41 2.97 14.69
CA ALA A 208 2.97 2.24 13.52
C ALA A 208 1.56 1.70 13.75
N TYR A 209 0.74 1.71 12.71
CA TYR A 209 -0.66 1.26 12.72
C TYR A 209 -0.79 0.08 11.75
N VAL A 210 -0.93 -1.13 12.30
CA VAL A 210 -0.98 -2.37 11.52
C VAL A 210 -2.43 -2.77 11.29
N VAL A 211 -2.85 -2.77 10.03
CA VAL A 211 -4.18 -3.20 9.60
C VAL A 211 -4.27 -4.72 9.64
N ASN A 212 -5.30 -5.25 10.30
CA ASN A 212 -5.54 -6.68 10.41
C ASN A 212 -6.69 -7.10 9.45
N GLU A 213 -6.38 -7.91 8.45
CA GLU A 213 -7.34 -8.33 7.42
C GLU A 213 -8.33 -9.38 7.93
N LEU A 214 -7.85 -10.36 8.70
CA LEU A 214 -8.67 -11.53 9.08
C LEU A 214 -9.52 -11.28 10.33
N ASP A 215 -9.17 -10.25 11.11
CA ASP A 215 -10.00 -9.70 12.17
C ASP A 215 -10.04 -8.17 12.07
N PRO A 216 -11.21 -7.54 11.86
CA PRO A 216 -11.33 -6.17 11.36
C PRO A 216 -10.94 -5.11 12.41
N THR A 217 -9.63 -5.00 12.64
CA THR A 217 -9.00 -4.16 13.65
C THR A 217 -7.74 -3.50 13.10
N VAL A 218 -7.28 -2.45 13.76
CA VAL A 218 -5.93 -1.90 13.62
C VAL A 218 -5.20 -2.07 14.93
N THR A 219 -3.99 -2.64 14.87
CA THR A 219 -3.07 -2.70 16.01
C THR A 219 -2.21 -1.44 16.02
N VAL A 220 -2.23 -0.69 17.12
CA VAL A 220 -1.25 0.39 17.33
C VAL A 220 0.00 -0.17 18.00
N CYS A 221 1.15 0.17 17.46
CA CYS A 221 2.45 -0.26 17.93
C CYS A 221 3.36 0.95 18.22
N ARG A 222 4.15 0.87 19.29
CA ARG A 222 5.31 1.75 19.48
C ARG A 222 6.46 1.28 18.60
N TRP A 223 7.06 2.19 17.86
CA TRP A 223 8.27 1.95 17.07
C TRP A 223 9.47 2.63 17.70
N ASP A 224 10.51 1.86 18.00
CA ASP A 224 11.81 2.36 18.40
C ASP A 224 12.81 2.13 17.26
N ALA A 225 13.05 3.18 16.47
CA ALA A 225 13.98 3.17 15.36
C ALA A 225 15.45 2.97 15.80
N ALA A 226 15.80 3.28 17.05
CA ALA A 226 17.18 3.10 17.52
C ALA A 226 17.53 1.61 17.70
N SER A 227 16.55 0.78 18.03
CA SER A 227 16.76 -0.66 18.31
C SER A 227 16.07 -1.61 17.31
N GLY A 228 15.25 -1.08 16.40
CA GLY A 228 14.43 -1.89 15.49
C GLY A 228 13.39 -2.70 16.26
N THR A 229 12.75 -2.07 17.25
CA THR A 229 11.77 -2.74 18.12
C THR A 229 10.37 -2.21 17.87
N LEU A 230 9.44 -3.13 17.62
CA LEU A 230 8.01 -2.87 17.49
C LEU A 230 7.28 -3.49 18.68
N GLU A 231 6.54 -2.68 19.43
CA GLU A 231 5.79 -3.10 20.63
C GLU A 231 4.29 -2.85 20.42
N PRO A 232 3.46 -3.90 20.30
CA PRO A 232 2.00 -3.73 20.23
C PRO A 232 1.43 -3.15 21.53
N LEU A 233 0.58 -2.13 21.43
CA LEU A 233 -0.01 -1.42 22.57
C LEU A 233 -1.50 -1.72 22.75
N GLY A 234 -2.23 -1.92 21.65
CA GLY A 234 -3.67 -2.16 21.67
C GLY A 234 -4.27 -2.27 20.28
N GLU A 235 -5.55 -2.60 20.22
CA GLU A 235 -6.29 -2.76 18.97
C GLU A 235 -7.62 -1.99 19.02
N THR A 236 -8.01 -1.43 17.87
CA THR A 236 -9.30 -0.76 17.69
C THR A 236 -10.03 -1.35 16.49
N ARG A 237 -11.32 -1.64 16.63
CA ARG A 237 -12.16 -2.11 15.51
C ARG A 237 -12.37 -1.01 14.48
N VAL A 238 -12.39 -1.39 13.21
CA VAL A 238 -12.65 -0.46 12.09
C VAL A 238 -14.11 -0.44 11.64
N VAL A 239 -14.96 -1.23 12.30
CA VAL A 239 -16.40 -1.26 12.07
C VAL A 239 -17.16 -1.11 13.39
N PRO A 240 -18.39 -0.58 13.37
CA PRO A 240 -19.22 -0.47 14.57
C PRO A 240 -19.45 -1.82 15.27
N PRO A 241 -19.71 -1.82 16.58
CA PRO A 241 -20.14 -3.02 17.29
C PRO A 241 -21.43 -3.59 16.69
N GLY A 242 -21.49 -4.91 16.51
CA GLY A 242 -22.66 -5.59 15.94
C GLY A 242 -22.72 -5.63 14.42
N THR A 243 -21.66 -5.21 13.72
CA THR A 243 -21.54 -5.45 12.27
C THR A 243 -21.42 -6.95 11.99
N ASP A 244 -22.42 -7.50 11.28
CA ASP A 244 -22.48 -8.91 10.90
C ASP A 244 -21.83 -9.20 9.52
N THR A 245 -21.56 -8.15 8.74
CA THR A 245 -20.93 -8.28 7.41
C THR A 245 -19.47 -8.71 7.55
N ALA A 246 -19.08 -9.75 6.81
CA ALA A 246 -17.68 -10.14 6.70
C ALA A 246 -16.84 -8.97 6.19
N THR A 247 -15.85 -8.55 6.98
CA THR A 247 -15.09 -7.32 6.77
C THR A 247 -13.61 -7.66 6.70
N PHE A 248 -12.94 -7.23 5.64
CA PHE A 248 -11.52 -7.48 5.39
C PHE A 248 -10.80 -6.15 5.13
N PRO A 249 -10.27 -5.50 6.19
CA PRO A 249 -9.47 -4.30 6.04
C PRO A 249 -8.33 -4.48 5.03
N SER A 250 -8.06 -3.45 4.26
CA SER A 250 -7.09 -3.48 3.17
C SER A 250 -5.93 -2.52 3.44
N GLU A 251 -6.16 -1.22 3.31
CA GLU A 251 -5.11 -0.20 3.37
C GLU A 251 -5.37 0.80 4.50
N ALA A 252 -4.31 1.40 5.03
CA ALA A 252 -4.40 2.55 5.93
C ALA A 252 -3.57 3.75 5.45
N ALA A 253 -4.14 4.95 5.59
CA ALA A 253 -3.38 6.20 5.49
C ALA A 253 -3.48 7.00 6.79
N VAL A 254 -2.40 7.70 7.13
CA VAL A 254 -2.32 8.55 8.32
C VAL A 254 -2.32 10.01 7.88
N SER A 255 -3.07 10.85 8.58
CA SER A 255 -3.08 12.28 8.28
C SER A 255 -1.70 12.92 8.53
N PRO A 256 -1.28 13.93 7.75
CA PRO A 256 0.06 14.54 7.89
C PRO A 256 0.27 15.21 9.25
N ASP A 257 -0.81 15.63 9.90
CA ASP A 257 -0.79 16.20 11.24
C ASP A 257 -0.86 15.14 12.37
N GLY A 258 -0.98 13.86 12.01
CA GLY A 258 -0.98 12.73 12.96
C GLY A 258 -2.22 12.62 13.82
N ARG A 259 -3.35 13.21 13.41
CA ARG A 259 -4.61 13.18 14.16
C ARG A 259 -5.58 12.09 13.73
N PHE A 260 -5.47 11.57 12.51
CA PHE A 260 -6.41 10.60 11.96
C PHE A 260 -5.71 9.44 11.25
N VAL A 261 -6.34 8.27 11.29
CA VAL A 261 -6.05 7.12 10.43
C VAL A 261 -7.32 6.75 9.67
N TRP A 262 -7.20 6.60 8.36
CA TRP A 262 -8.27 6.10 7.50
C TRP A 262 -7.98 4.67 7.11
N VAL A 263 -8.99 3.79 7.16
CA VAL A 263 -8.83 2.38 6.82
C VAL A 263 -9.89 1.94 5.82
N ALA A 264 -9.46 1.51 4.64
CA ALA A 264 -10.36 0.88 3.67
C ALA A 264 -10.71 -0.54 4.12
N SER A 265 -11.97 -0.94 3.94
CA SER A 265 -12.46 -2.25 4.36
C SER A 265 -13.33 -2.89 3.29
N ARG A 266 -12.89 -4.03 2.76
CA ARG A 266 -13.61 -4.84 1.77
C ARG A 266 -14.75 -5.60 2.43
N GLY A 267 -15.83 -5.83 1.68
CA GLY A 267 -17.02 -6.53 2.16
C GLY A 267 -17.98 -5.61 2.92
N HIS A 268 -17.47 -4.81 3.86
CA HIS A 268 -18.23 -3.69 4.44
C HIS A 268 -18.27 -2.45 3.53
N ASP A 269 -17.35 -2.39 2.54
CA ASP A 269 -17.26 -1.37 1.49
C ASP A 269 -17.28 0.07 2.04
N SER A 270 -16.36 0.31 2.97
CA SER A 270 -16.26 1.57 3.70
C SER A 270 -14.82 2.01 3.95
N VAL A 271 -14.68 3.29 4.24
CA VAL A 271 -13.50 3.90 4.87
C VAL A 271 -13.84 4.20 6.33
N ALA A 272 -13.15 3.55 7.26
CA ALA A 272 -13.22 3.88 8.68
C ALA A 272 -12.37 5.11 8.96
N THR A 273 -12.88 6.05 9.77
CA THR A 273 -12.10 7.19 10.28
C THR A 273 -11.81 6.95 11.76
N LEU A 274 -10.53 6.80 12.09
CA LEU A 274 -10.05 6.65 13.46
C LEU A 274 -9.39 7.94 13.92
N ALA A 275 -9.84 8.51 15.05
CA ALA A 275 -9.17 9.63 15.70
C ALA A 275 -8.04 9.11 16.61
N LEU A 276 -6.90 9.77 16.55
CA LEU A 276 -5.72 9.48 17.36
C LEU A 276 -5.71 10.34 18.63
N ASP A 277 -5.41 9.75 19.78
CA ASP A 277 -5.05 10.54 20.95
C ASP A 277 -3.71 11.27 20.73
N THR A 278 -3.35 12.20 21.61
CA THR A 278 -1.97 12.67 21.71
C THR A 278 -1.35 11.92 22.89
N PRO A 279 -0.52 10.88 22.65
CA PRO A 279 0.54 10.82 21.63
C PRO A 279 0.35 9.76 20.52
N GLY A 280 -0.87 9.37 20.16
CA GLY A 280 -1.15 8.40 19.09
C GLY A 280 -1.06 6.96 19.55
N ASP A 281 -1.16 6.71 20.86
CA ASP A 281 -1.14 5.40 21.50
C ASP A 281 -2.52 4.72 21.44
N ARG A 282 -3.58 5.51 21.25
CA ARG A 282 -4.96 5.03 21.20
C ARG A 282 -5.69 5.59 20.00
N MET A 283 -6.60 4.78 19.49
CA MET A 283 -7.47 5.08 18.36
C MET A 283 -8.92 4.94 18.79
N GLU A 284 -9.78 5.88 18.39
CA GLU A 284 -11.22 5.81 18.54
C GLU A 284 -11.89 5.81 17.17
N LEU A 285 -12.81 4.87 16.92
CA LEU A 285 -13.61 4.87 15.70
C LEU A 285 -14.61 6.03 15.74
N VAL A 286 -14.40 7.03 14.89
CA VAL A 286 -15.29 8.19 14.74
C VAL A 286 -16.53 7.79 13.94
N THR A 287 -16.31 7.21 12.75
CA THR A 287 -17.37 6.80 11.84
C THR A 287 -16.84 5.86 10.75
N THR A 288 -17.74 5.26 9.99
CA THR A 288 -17.45 4.59 8.72
C THR A 288 -18.20 5.30 7.59
N THR A 289 -17.48 5.71 6.54
CA THR A 289 -18.05 6.34 5.34
C THR A 289 -18.09 5.32 4.19
N PRO A 290 -19.19 5.18 3.42
CA PRO A 290 -19.19 4.32 2.23
C PRO A 290 -18.06 4.69 1.26
N CYS A 291 -17.35 3.69 0.71
CA CYS A 291 -16.19 3.92 -0.15
C CYS A 291 -16.55 4.41 -1.57
N GLY A 292 -17.84 4.45 -1.91
CA GLY A 292 -18.34 4.90 -3.21
C GLY A 292 -18.32 3.83 -4.31
N GLY A 293 -17.92 2.60 -3.97
CA GLY A 293 -17.91 1.42 -4.83
C GLY A 293 -17.99 0.14 -4.00
N HIS A 294 -17.35 -0.93 -4.46
CA HIS A 294 -17.34 -2.26 -3.86
C HIS A 294 -15.91 -2.82 -3.90
N TRP A 295 -15.49 -3.42 -2.79
CA TRP A 295 -14.17 -4.01 -2.59
C TRP A 295 -13.01 -2.99 -2.67
N PRO A 296 -12.98 -1.98 -1.78
CA PRO A 296 -11.90 -0.99 -1.73
C PRO A 296 -10.56 -1.65 -1.39
N ARG A 297 -9.70 -1.83 -2.39
CA ARG A 297 -8.44 -2.59 -2.30
C ARG A 297 -7.27 -1.73 -1.81
N ASP A 298 -7.32 -0.43 -2.09
CA ASP A 298 -6.29 0.55 -1.76
C ASP A 298 -6.90 1.90 -1.38
N LEU A 299 -6.11 2.70 -0.66
CA LEU A 299 -6.44 4.01 -0.14
C LEU A 299 -5.22 4.92 -0.21
N ALA A 300 -5.32 6.01 -0.96
CA ALA A 300 -4.23 6.94 -1.17
C ALA A 300 -4.60 8.35 -0.70
N LEU A 301 -3.71 8.95 0.08
CA LEU A 301 -3.81 10.35 0.44
C LEU A 301 -3.09 11.19 -0.62
N ASP A 302 -3.70 12.29 -1.05
CA ASP A 302 -3.01 13.22 -1.94
C ASP A 302 -1.85 13.92 -1.21
N PRO A 303 -0.83 14.46 -1.90
CA PRO A 303 0.32 15.10 -1.26
C PRO A 303 -0.03 16.32 -0.40
N SER A 304 -1.18 16.98 -0.62
CA SER A 304 -1.64 18.07 0.25
C SER A 304 -2.26 17.57 1.56
N GLY A 305 -2.66 16.30 1.61
CA GLY A 305 -3.36 15.69 2.73
C GLY A 305 -4.81 16.12 2.90
N SER A 306 -5.40 16.74 1.87
CA SER A 306 -6.77 17.26 1.91
C SER A 306 -7.78 16.34 1.23
N ARG A 307 -7.30 15.36 0.46
CA ARG A 307 -8.12 14.44 -0.32
C ARG A 307 -7.67 13.01 -0.15
N LEU A 308 -8.66 12.13 -0.17
CA LEU A 308 -8.48 10.69 -0.07
C LEU A 308 -9.05 10.01 -1.31
N TYR A 309 -8.33 9.04 -1.86
CA TYR A 309 -8.70 8.28 -3.05
C TYR A 309 -8.82 6.81 -2.68
N VAL A 310 -9.84 6.15 -3.20
CA VAL A 310 -10.14 4.75 -2.90
C VAL A 310 -10.29 3.98 -4.20
N ALA A 311 -9.45 2.96 -4.39
CA ALA A 311 -9.52 2.05 -5.54
C ALA A 311 -10.53 0.93 -5.25
N ASN A 312 -11.69 0.97 -5.89
CA ASN A 312 -12.74 -0.03 -5.73
C ASN A 312 -12.60 -1.12 -6.79
N GLU A 313 -11.88 -2.18 -6.45
CA GLU A 313 -11.43 -3.23 -7.37
C GLU A 313 -12.59 -3.87 -8.14
N ARG A 314 -13.66 -4.27 -7.44
CA ARG A 314 -14.68 -5.14 -8.03
C ARG A 314 -15.80 -4.39 -8.73
N SER A 315 -16.00 -3.12 -8.43
CA SER A 315 -16.96 -2.26 -9.14
C SER A 315 -16.30 -1.39 -10.21
N GLY A 316 -14.98 -1.19 -10.14
CA GLY A 316 -14.20 -0.63 -11.22
C GLY A 316 -14.14 0.89 -11.24
N GLU A 317 -14.04 1.53 -10.07
CA GLU A 317 -13.82 2.97 -10.00
C GLU A 317 -12.83 3.40 -8.91
N VAL A 318 -12.06 4.44 -9.19
CA VAL A 318 -11.36 5.22 -8.17
C VAL A 318 -12.27 6.35 -7.73
N THR A 319 -12.71 6.31 -6.47
CA THR A 319 -13.53 7.37 -5.86
C THR A 319 -12.64 8.30 -5.05
N TRP A 320 -12.86 9.61 -5.10
CA TRP A 320 -12.15 10.56 -4.24
C TRP A 320 -13.07 11.38 -3.34
N PHE A 321 -12.50 11.81 -2.22
CA PHE A 321 -13.18 12.44 -1.11
C PHE A 321 -12.41 13.69 -0.68
N ALA A 322 -13.12 14.77 -0.36
CA ALA A 322 -12.58 15.84 0.47
C ALA A 322 -12.59 15.41 1.94
N LEU A 323 -11.53 15.75 2.67
CA LEU A 323 -11.40 15.45 4.09
C LEU A 323 -11.80 16.66 4.94
N ASP A 324 -12.70 16.46 5.89
CA ASP A 324 -12.99 17.48 6.89
C ASP A 324 -11.76 17.67 7.81
N PRO A 325 -11.17 18.88 7.89
CA PRO A 325 -9.93 19.08 8.63
C PRO A 325 -10.10 19.02 10.16
N THR A 326 -11.32 19.03 10.66
CA THR A 326 -11.62 18.99 12.11
C THR A 326 -11.88 17.57 12.58
N THR A 327 -12.61 16.79 11.78
CA THR A 327 -13.12 15.46 12.15
C THR A 327 -12.44 14.32 11.40
N GLY A 328 -11.71 14.64 10.33
CA GLY A 328 -11.11 13.66 9.43
C GLY A 328 -12.13 12.96 8.54
N VAL A 329 -13.44 13.24 8.65
CA VAL A 329 -14.46 12.46 7.94
C VAL A 329 -14.39 12.73 6.42
N PRO A 330 -14.29 11.67 5.58
CA PRO A 330 -14.34 11.83 4.13
C PRO A 330 -15.74 12.20 3.63
N SER A 331 -15.82 13.16 2.71
CA SER A 331 -17.01 13.54 1.95
C SER A 331 -16.77 13.30 0.47
N ARG A 332 -17.62 12.50 -0.18
CA ARG A 332 -17.40 12.09 -1.58
C ARG A 332 -17.50 13.30 -2.51
N ASP A 333 -16.51 13.47 -3.37
CA ASP A 333 -16.46 14.54 -4.37
C ASP A 333 -16.66 14.02 -5.80
N GLY A 334 -16.14 12.84 -6.13
CA GLY A 334 -16.27 12.29 -7.47
C GLY A 334 -15.68 10.90 -7.64
N SER A 335 -15.69 10.40 -8.87
CA SER A 335 -15.10 9.11 -9.22
C SER A 335 -14.68 9.05 -10.69
N LEU A 336 -13.70 8.20 -10.97
CA LEU A 336 -13.22 7.86 -12.31
C LEU A 336 -13.40 6.36 -12.53
N GLU A 337 -13.96 5.96 -13.67
CA GLU A 337 -13.99 4.56 -14.10
C GLU A 337 -12.56 4.05 -14.33
N ALA A 338 -12.20 3.01 -13.61
CA ALA A 338 -10.90 2.35 -13.64
C ALA A 338 -11.11 0.87 -13.28
N PRO A 339 -11.45 0.02 -14.26
CA PRO A 339 -11.78 -1.39 -14.01
C PRO A 339 -10.65 -2.11 -13.27
N ALA A 340 -11.02 -2.93 -12.28
CA ALA A 340 -10.08 -3.71 -11.47
C ALA A 340 -8.96 -2.91 -10.81
N ALA A 341 -9.17 -1.61 -10.56
CA ALA A 341 -8.19 -0.76 -9.89
C ALA A 341 -7.86 -1.28 -8.49
N SER A 342 -6.57 -1.38 -8.21
CA SER A 342 -6.05 -1.99 -6.98
C SER A 342 -4.97 -1.18 -6.29
N CYS A 343 -4.46 -0.10 -6.91
CA CYS A 343 -3.52 0.83 -6.32
C CYS A 343 -3.66 2.22 -6.96
N VAL A 344 -3.49 3.30 -6.18
CA VAL A 344 -3.39 4.69 -6.66
C VAL A 344 -2.19 5.36 -6.00
N ILE A 345 -1.28 5.94 -6.80
CA ILE A 345 -0.18 6.77 -6.28
C ILE A 345 -0.06 8.08 -7.06
N PHE A 346 0.61 9.07 -6.47
CA PHE A 346 0.76 10.42 -7.04
C PHE A 346 2.22 10.77 -7.34
N GLY A 347 2.46 11.51 -8.43
CA GLY A 347 3.79 11.97 -8.87
C GLY A 347 3.79 13.30 -9.59
#